data_AF-F2G7H8-F1
#
_entry.id   AF-F2G7H8-F1
#
_cell.length_a   1.000
_cell.length_b   1.000
_cell.length_c   1.000
_cell.angle_alpha   90.00
_cell.angle_beta   90.00
_cell.angle_gamma   90.00
#
_symmetry.space_group_name_H-M   'P 1'
#
loop_
_entity.id
_entity.type
_entity.pdbx_description
1 polymer ?
#
loop_
_entity_poly.entity_id
_entity_poly.type
_entity_poly.pdbx_seq_one_letter_code
_entity_poly.pdbx_strand_id
1 'polypeptide(L)'
;MILPDFTKAKVLIVGDLMLDRYWSGGAGRISPEAPVPVVNVSGSEDRAGGAANVAVNAATLGANVTLLGMCGDDENAKILKERLQTHDIDCQFLQ
;
A
#
# COMPACT_ATOMS: atom_id res chain seq x y z
N MET A 1 -24.62 15.32 -0.13
CA MET A 1 -24.10 14.85 -1.44
C MET A 1 -24.39 13.35 -1.49
N ILE A 2 -25.11 12.87 -2.51
CA ILE A 2 -25.36 11.43 -2.68
C ILE A 2 -24.34 10.92 -3.68
N LEU A 3 -23.51 9.96 -3.28
CA LEU A 3 -22.58 9.30 -4.20
C LEU A 3 -23.35 8.31 -5.09
N PRO A 4 -22.95 8.13 -6.36
CA PRO A 4 -23.48 7.06 -7.20
C PRO A 4 -23.24 5.68 -6.59
N ASP A 5 -24.06 4.70 -6.95
CA ASP A 5 -23.82 3.29 -6.63
C ASP A 5 -22.74 2.71 -7.55
N PHE A 6 -21.61 2.30 -6.97
CA PHE A 6 -20.47 1.72 -7.69
C PHE A 6 -20.44 0.19 -7.66
N THR A 7 -21.39 -0.50 -7.03
CA THR A 7 -21.38 -1.97 -6.86
C THR A 7 -21.34 -2.77 -8.16
N LYS A 8 -21.78 -2.16 -9.27
CA LYS A 8 -21.74 -2.76 -10.62
C LYS A 8 -20.53 -2.34 -11.45
N ALA A 9 -19.75 -1.36 -10.99
CA ALA A 9 -18.55 -0.91 -11.69
C ALA A 9 -17.48 -2.01 -11.62
N LYS A 10 -16.83 -2.26 -12.76
CA LYS A 10 -15.67 -3.13 -12.89
C LYS A 10 -14.50 -2.28 -13.34
N VAL A 11 -13.46 -2.20 -12.52
CA VAL A 11 -12.33 -1.30 -12.74
C VAL A 11 -11.05 -2.14 -12.80
N LEU A 12 -10.36 -2.11 -13.94
CA LEU A 12 -9.01 -2.60 -14.06
C LEU A 12 -8.04 -1.43 -13.86
N ILE A 13 -7.18 -1.53 -12.87
CA ILE A 13 -6.12 -0.57 -12.61
C ILE A 13 -4.80 -1.22 -12.99
N VAL A 14 -4.02 -0.52 -13.82
CA VAL A 14 -2.69 -0.97 -14.25
C VAL A 14 -1.68 0.11 -13.92
N GLY A 15 -0.60 -0.25 -13.23
CA GLY A 15 0.46 0.71 -12.92
C GLY A 15 1.43 0.22 -11.86
N ASP A 16 2.24 1.16 -11.38
CA ASP A 16 3.31 0.86 -10.43
C ASP A 16 2.76 0.53 -9.05
N LEU A 17 3.18 -0.62 -8.54
CA LEU A 17 2.81 -1.13 -7.23
C LEU A 17 3.86 -0.71 -6.21
N MET A 18 3.41 -0.12 -5.10
CA MET A 18 4.30 0.31 -4.04
C MET A 18 3.73 -0.07 -2.67
N LEU A 19 4.63 -0.34 -1.72
CA LEU A 19 4.31 -0.48 -0.31
C LEU A 19 4.89 0.74 0.42
N ASP A 20 4.01 1.57 0.96
CA ASP A 20 4.41 2.72 1.76
C ASP A 20 4.58 2.28 3.22
N ARG A 21 5.82 2.18 3.69
CA ARG A 21 6.17 1.81 5.07
C ARG A 21 6.52 3.04 5.89
N TYR A 22 5.78 3.24 6.98
CA TYR A 22 5.98 4.31 7.93
C TYR A 22 6.63 3.75 9.19
N TRP A 23 7.73 4.37 9.63
CA TRP A 23 8.35 4.06 10.93
C TRP A 23 8.15 5.23 11.89
N SER A 24 7.76 4.90 13.12
CA SER A 24 7.61 5.87 14.20
C SER A 24 8.51 5.53 15.37
N GLY A 25 9.08 6.57 16.00
CA GLY A 25 10.05 6.40 17.07
C GLY A 25 10.64 7.72 17.54
N GLY A 26 11.21 7.73 18.74
CA GLY A 26 11.90 8.91 19.28
C GLY A 26 13.29 9.09 18.68
N ALA A 27 13.67 10.33 18.36
CA ALA A 27 14.97 10.70 17.80
C ALA A 27 15.80 11.55 18.79
N GLY A 28 16.05 11.01 19.99
CA GLY A 28 16.64 11.77 21.10
C GLY A 28 18.17 11.87 21.12
N ARG A 29 18.88 11.19 20.21
CA ARG A 29 20.36 11.19 20.17
C ARG A 29 20.89 11.42 18.75
N ILE A 30 22.10 11.96 18.67
CA ILE A 30 22.89 12.07 17.43
C ILE A 30 23.85 10.87 17.36
N SER A 31 24.07 10.34 16.15
CA SER A 31 25.01 9.24 15.94
C SER A 31 26.46 9.67 16.27
N PRO A 32 27.26 8.83 16.93
CA PRO A 32 28.68 9.09 17.12
C PRO A 32 29.49 8.90 15.82
N GLU A 33 28.94 8.23 14.81
CA GLU A 33 29.62 7.93 13.53
C GLU A 33 29.44 9.03 12.47
N ALA A 34 28.34 9.79 12.55
CA ALA A 34 28.02 10.87 11.62
C ALA A 34 27.02 11.86 12.26
N PRO A 35 26.97 13.14 11.84
CA PRO A 35 26.09 14.15 12.41
C PRO A 35 24.63 14.00 11.94
N VAL A 36 24.03 12.83 12.21
CA VAL A 36 22.65 12.47 11.85
C VAL A 36 21.88 11.97 13.08
N PRO A 37 20.56 12.25 13.19
CA PRO A 37 19.74 11.71 14.27
C PRO A 37 19.61 10.18 14.20
N VAL A 38 19.56 9.52 15.35
CA VAL A 38 19.24 8.09 15.44
C VAL A 38 17.80 7.94 15.92
N VAL A 39 16.95 7.35 15.08
CA VAL A 39 15.56 7.03 15.42
C VAL A 39 15.51 5.67 16.13
N ASN A 40 15.02 5.65 17.37
CA ASN A 40 14.69 4.40 18.05
C ASN A 40 13.27 3.98 17.66
N VAL A 41 13.16 3.14 16.62
CA VAL A 41 11.87 2.72 16.05
C VAL A 41 11.08 1.93 17.10
N SER A 42 9.87 2.41 17.40
CA SER A 42 8.94 1.78 18.35
C SER A 42 7.69 1.21 17.66
N GLY A 43 7.48 1.52 16.39
CA GLY A 43 6.34 1.03 15.62
C GLY A 43 6.52 1.20 14.12
N SER A 44 5.72 0.44 13.38
CA SER A 44 5.65 0.52 11.93
C SER A 44 4.22 0.36 11.43
N GLU A 45 3.89 1.03 10.34
CA GLU A 45 2.62 0.89 9.63
C GLU A 45 2.89 0.73 8.14
N ASP A 46 2.21 -0.23 7.53
CA ASP A 46 2.33 -0.55 6.11
C ASP A 46 1.03 -0.19 5.38
N ARG A 47 1.14 0.58 4.29
CA ARG A 47 0.01 1.03 3.48
C ARG A 47 0.23 0.73 2.00
N ALA A 48 -0.86 0.52 1.28
CA ALA A 48 -0.82 0.42 -0.18
C ALA A 48 -0.45 1.78 -0.78
N GLY A 49 0.58 1.80 -1.64
CA GLY A 49 1.07 3.00 -2.34
C GLY A 49 0.86 2.90 -3.85
N GLY A 50 1.00 4.02 -4.56
CA GLY A 50 0.91 4.04 -6.03
C GLY A 50 -0.44 3.56 -6.57
N ALA A 51 -0.40 2.71 -7.60
CA ALA A 51 -1.60 2.12 -8.20
C ALA A 51 -2.42 1.29 -7.19
N ALA A 52 -1.75 0.70 -6.20
CA ALA A 52 -2.41 -0.07 -5.15
C ALA A 52 -3.32 0.82 -4.27
N ASN A 53 -2.91 2.05 -3.96
CA ASN A 53 -3.76 3.01 -3.25
C ASN A 53 -5.00 3.41 -4.06
N VAL A 54 -4.85 3.58 -5.38
CA VAL A 54 -5.98 3.88 -6.27
C VAL A 54 -6.99 2.72 -6.25
N ALA A 55 -6.51 1.48 -6.22
CA ALA A 55 -7.35 0.29 -6.10
C ALA A 55 -8.11 0.25 -4.77
N VAL A 56 -7.45 0.55 -3.65
CA VAL A 56 -8.11 0.66 -2.33
C VAL A 56 -9.22 1.71 -2.34
N ASN A 57 -8.97 2.89 -2.93
CA ASN A 57 -10.01 3.93 -3.03
C ASN A 57 -11.21 3.48 -3.87
N ALA A 58 -10.98 2.86 -5.02
CA ALA A 58 -12.06 2.37 -5.88
C ALA A 58 -12.87 1.25 -5.20
N ALA A 59 -12.20 0.30 -4.54
CA ALA A 59 -12.85 -0.77 -3.79
C ALA A 59 -13.66 -0.24 -2.59
N THR A 60 -13.13 0.77 -1.88
CA THR A 60 -13.83 1.44 -0.75
C THR A 60 -15.12 2.12 -1.19
N LEU A 61 -15.19 2.60 -2.43
CA LEU A 61 -16.43 3.13 -3.02
C LEU A 61 -17.44 2.03 -3.40
N GLY A 62 -17.04 0.76 -3.35
CA GLY A 62 -17.87 -0.41 -3.66
C GLY A 62 -17.66 -1.00 -5.05
N ALA A 63 -16.66 -0.53 -5.81
CA ALA A 63 -16.38 -1.09 -7.14
C ALA A 63 -15.73 -2.48 -7.06
N ASN A 64 -15.92 -3.29 -8.10
CA ASN A 64 -15.19 -4.54 -8.28
C ASN A 64 -13.86 -4.21 -8.95
N VAL A 65 -12.74 -4.41 -8.25
CA VAL A 65 -11.42 -3.93 -8.69
C VAL A 65 -10.48 -5.10 -8.98
N THR A 66 -9.86 -5.06 -10.15
CA THR A 66 -8.67 -5.85 -10.46
C THR A 66 -7.47 -4.92 -10.55
N LEU A 67 -6.39 -5.26 -9.86
CA LEU A 67 -5.13 -4.53 -9.88
C LEU A 67 -4.05 -5.37 -10.57
N LEU A 68 -3.49 -4.84 -11.65
CA LEU A 68 -2.41 -5.45 -12.43
C LEU A 68 -1.14 -4.60 -12.32
N GLY A 69 -0.03 -5.24 -12.00
CA GLY A 69 1.26 -4.55 -11.96
C GLY A 69 2.41 -5.50 -11.69
N MET A 70 3.63 -4.99 -11.82
CA MET A 70 4.85 -5.74 -11.58
C MET A 70 5.24 -5.64 -10.09
N CYS A 71 5.69 -6.73 -9.48
CA CYS A 71 6.31 -6.73 -8.16
C CYS A 71 7.41 -7.80 -8.06
N GLY A 72 8.32 -7.64 -7.09
CA GLY A 72 9.30 -8.67 -6.77
C GLY A 72 8.70 -9.90 -6.10
N ASP A 73 9.51 -10.95 -5.96
CA ASP A 73 9.23 -12.08 -5.07
C ASP A 73 9.85 -11.84 -3.69
N ASP A 74 9.29 -10.89 -2.95
CA ASP A 74 9.81 -10.48 -1.66
C ASP A 74 8.72 -10.29 -0.60
N GLU A 75 9.15 -10.03 0.62
CA GLU A 75 8.26 -9.86 1.76
C GLU A 75 7.35 -8.63 1.61
N ASN A 76 7.83 -7.56 0.97
CA ASN A 76 7.04 -6.35 0.79
C ASN A 76 5.89 -6.60 -0.20
N ALA A 77 6.12 -7.39 -1.25
CA ALA A 77 5.09 -7.82 -2.18
C ALA A 77 4.01 -8.68 -1.49
N LYS A 78 4.41 -9.58 -0.57
CA LYS A 78 3.47 -10.38 0.22
C LYS A 78 2.61 -9.52 1.13
N ILE A 79 3.23 -8.61 1.90
CA ILE A 79 2.51 -7.68 2.78
C ILE A 79 1.54 -6.80 1.99
N LEU A 80 1.98 -6.27 0.84
CA LEU A 80 1.11 -5.47 -0.02
C LEU A 80 -0.11 -6.28 -0.49
N LYS A 81 0.11 -7.52 -0.94
CA LYS A 81 -0.96 -8.41 -1.41
C LYS A 81 -1.97 -8.72 -0.30
N GLU A 82 -1.50 -9.07 0.90
CA GLU A 82 -2.37 -9.35 2.05
C GLU A 82 -3.24 -8.13 2.40
N ARG A 83 -2.66 -6.93 2.40
CA ARG A 83 -3.42 -5.69 2.64
C ARG A 83 -4.50 -5.45 1.59
N LEU A 84 -4.18 -5.63 0.31
CA LEU A 84 -5.15 -5.44 -0.78
C LEU A 84 -6.28 -6.47 -0.75
N GLN A 85 -5.98 -7.70 -0.34
CA GLN A 85 -6.99 -8.75 -0.19
C GLN A 85 -8.02 -8.43 0.91
N THR A 86 -7.66 -7.66 1.95
CA THR A 86 -8.64 -7.19 2.94
C THR A 86 -9.67 -6.20 2.38
N HIS A 87 -9.46 -5.69 1.17
CA HIS A 87 -10.38 -4.81 0.45
C HIS A 87 -11.07 -5.53 -0.73
N ASP A 88 -11.02 -6.86 -0.80
CA ASP A 88 -11.59 -7.67 -1.89
C ASP A 88 -11.06 -7.31 -3.29
N ILE A 89 -9.82 -6.81 -3.37
CA ILE A 89 -9.17 -6.46 -4.64
C ILE A 89 -8.52 -7.72 -5.25
N ASP A 90 -8.87 -8.01 -6.51
CA ASP A 90 -8.23 -9.07 -7.28
C ASP A 90 -6.83 -8.64 -7.73
N CYS A 91 -5.80 -9.24 -7.14
CA CYS A 91 -4.40 -8.85 -7.34
C CYS A 91 -3.70 -9.75 -8.37
N GLN A 92 -3.47 -9.20 -9.56
CA GLN A 92 -2.72 -9.80 -10.66
C GLN A 92 -1.28 -9.27 -10.65
N PHE A 93 -0.44 -9.84 -9.80
CA PHE A 93 0.96 -9.44 -9.66
C PHE A 93 1.83 -10.24 -10.63
N LEU A 94 2.61 -9.54 -11.44
CA LEU A 94 3.54 -10.10 -12.43
C LEU A 94 4.99 -9.91 -11.96
N GLN A 95 5.90 -10.72 -12.51
CA GLN A 95 7.35 -10.70 -12.24
C GLN A 95 8.15 -10.35 -13.48
#